data_AF-A0A2N0ZW81-F1
#
_entry.id   AF-A0A2N0ZW81-F1
#
_cell.length_a   1.000
_cell.length_b   1.000
_cell.length_c   1.000
_cell.angle_alpha   90.00
_cell.angle_beta   90.00
_cell.angle_gamma   90.00
#
_symmetry.space_group_name_H-M   'P 1'
#
loop_
_entity.id
_entity.type
_entity.pdbx_description
1 polymer ?
#
loop_
_entity_poly.entity_id
_entity_poly.type
_entity_poly.pdbx_seq_one_letter_code
_entity_poly.pdbx_strand_id
1 'polypeptide(L)'
;MSETLAEAKQAHLQSTEALSNARASIEGFKSTAQIIDETLDTEVLGAADVMLVSKDSILASANNTLWTAKTIVIQSGATQSDVVAGNYTLTANTIDSLSGVGGQADQSGLHISANTKPVAIQAQGGELQLHSQRGMTIGSESGQVNVSSPKRIKLQTSAGASITIDDSGIKLVCPGTIKVQAVKKGLVSGARANYSLPMMPETIPLFSNKLDVYDLFYQHNFNEIEFQILRPDGQLVEGVLDEHGRTAPVISDKEEEVEILVGFKDTDWGVEFEPDEDEETEMSDEYDSNESNDSLGQDSYQESHDE
;
A
#
# COMPACT_ATOMS: atom_id res chain seq x y z
N MET A 1 -22.88 24.72 -37.47
CA MET A 1 -21.96 25.60 -38.24
C MET A 1 -22.28 27.09 -38.05
N SER A 2 -23.55 27.51 -38.02
CA SER A 2 -23.90 28.93 -37.78
C SER A 2 -23.74 29.38 -36.32
N GLU A 3 -24.05 28.51 -35.36
CA GLU A 3 -24.06 28.82 -33.92
C GLU A 3 -22.64 29.00 -33.35
N THR A 4 -21.71 28.13 -33.74
CA THR A 4 -20.28 28.20 -33.39
C THR A 4 -19.58 29.44 -33.96
N LEU A 5 -20.05 29.95 -35.11
CA LEU A 5 -19.53 31.16 -35.72
C LEU A 5 -20.04 32.43 -35.03
N ALA A 6 -21.28 32.39 -34.50
CA ALA A 6 -21.84 33.47 -33.70
C ALA A 6 -21.12 33.60 -32.34
N GLU A 7 -20.86 32.47 -31.67
CA GLU A 7 -20.08 32.44 -30.42
C GLU A 7 -18.63 32.91 -30.63
N ALA A 8 -17.97 32.46 -31.70
CA ALA A 8 -16.61 32.92 -32.03
C ALA A 8 -16.55 34.43 -32.29
N LYS A 9 -17.58 34.99 -32.96
CA LYS A 9 -17.70 36.43 -33.18
C LYS A 9 -17.91 37.20 -31.87
N GLN A 10 -18.74 36.68 -30.97
CA GLN A 10 -18.98 37.28 -29.67
C GLN A 10 -17.75 37.24 -28.76
N ALA A 11 -17.04 36.12 -28.73
CA ALA A 11 -15.77 35.99 -28.00
C ALA A 11 -14.70 36.96 -28.54
N HIS A 12 -14.64 37.15 -29.87
CA HIS A 12 -13.73 38.12 -30.47
C HIS A 12 -14.08 39.58 -30.11
N LEU A 13 -15.37 39.93 -30.10
CA LEU A 13 -15.85 41.23 -29.65
C LEU A 13 -15.47 41.50 -28.19
N GLN A 14 -15.73 40.54 -27.30
CA GLN A 14 -15.37 40.63 -25.88
C GLN A 14 -13.85 40.76 -25.68
N SER A 15 -13.05 40.00 -26.44
CA SER A 15 -11.59 40.12 -26.41
C SER A 15 -11.12 41.50 -26.92
N THR A 16 -11.81 42.08 -27.90
CA THR A 16 -11.48 43.40 -28.45
C THR A 16 -11.80 44.51 -27.45
N GLU A 17 -12.93 44.41 -26.75
CA GLU A 17 -13.29 45.32 -25.66
C GLU A 17 -12.31 45.20 -24.48
N ALA A 18 -11.92 43.98 -24.10
CA ALA A 18 -10.92 43.76 -23.06
C ALA A 18 -9.55 44.35 -23.44
N LEU A 19 -9.12 44.21 -24.70
CA LEU A 19 -7.89 44.82 -25.21
C LEU A 19 -7.98 46.36 -25.26
N SER A 20 -9.15 46.91 -25.61
CA SER A 20 -9.39 48.35 -25.58
C SER A 20 -9.27 48.91 -24.15
N ASN A 21 -9.86 48.24 -23.17
CA ASN A 21 -9.76 48.61 -21.76
C ASN A 21 -8.33 48.48 -21.23
N ALA A 22 -7.62 47.40 -21.59
CA ALA A 22 -6.21 47.23 -21.23
C ALA A 22 -5.35 48.36 -21.84
N ARG A 23 -5.63 48.76 -23.09
CA ARG A 23 -4.93 49.88 -23.74
C ARG A 23 -5.22 51.22 -23.07
N ALA A 24 -6.46 51.47 -22.64
CA ALA A 24 -6.81 52.66 -21.87
C ALA A 24 -6.07 52.71 -20.52
N SER A 25 -5.96 51.56 -19.82
CA SER A 25 -5.18 51.46 -18.59
C SER A 25 -3.68 51.70 -18.83
N ILE A 26 -3.12 51.16 -19.92
CA ILE A 26 -1.71 51.39 -20.29
C ILE A 26 -1.45 52.88 -20.62
N GLU A 27 -2.37 53.55 -21.31
CA GLU A 27 -2.27 55.00 -21.56
C GLU A 27 -2.40 55.81 -20.26
N GLY A 28 -3.24 55.37 -19.31
CA GLY A 28 -3.31 55.94 -17.96
C GLY A 28 -2.00 55.76 -17.18
N PHE A 29 -1.37 54.58 -17.26
CA PHE A 29 -0.05 54.33 -16.67
C PHE A 29 1.05 55.17 -17.33
N LYS A 30 1.03 55.34 -18.66
CA LYS A 30 1.98 56.22 -19.35
C LYS A 30 1.82 57.67 -18.93
N SER A 31 0.60 58.18 -18.90
CA SER A 31 0.30 59.54 -18.44
C SER A 31 0.75 59.75 -17.00
N THR A 32 0.51 58.77 -16.12
CA THR A 32 0.97 58.80 -14.73
C THR A 32 2.51 58.79 -14.65
N ALA A 33 3.17 57.94 -15.45
CA ALA A 33 4.62 57.91 -15.54
C ALA A 33 5.20 59.23 -16.10
N GLN A 34 4.52 59.85 -17.07
CA GLN A 34 4.90 61.13 -17.67
C GLN A 34 4.75 62.29 -16.68
N ILE A 35 3.65 62.32 -15.93
CA ILE A 35 3.47 63.30 -14.84
C ILE A 35 4.55 63.12 -13.78
N ILE A 36 4.89 61.87 -13.43
CA ILE A 36 5.99 61.57 -12.52
C ILE A 36 7.32 62.09 -13.08
N ASP A 37 7.62 61.83 -14.35
CA ASP A 37 8.84 62.29 -15.04
C ASP A 37 8.93 63.83 -15.07
N GLU A 38 7.83 64.52 -15.42
CA GLU A 38 7.73 65.98 -15.41
C GLU A 38 7.84 66.58 -13.99
N THR A 39 7.36 65.87 -12.95
CA THR A 39 7.56 66.28 -11.55
C THR A 39 8.97 66.00 -11.01
N LEU A 40 9.72 65.08 -11.65
CA LEU A 40 11.11 64.78 -11.32
C LEU A 40 12.09 65.77 -11.96
N ASP A 41 11.73 66.37 -13.10
CA ASP A 41 12.55 67.34 -13.84
C ASP A 41 12.47 68.78 -13.30
N THR A 42 11.62 69.06 -12.31
CA THR A 42 11.69 70.34 -11.58
C THR A 42 12.81 70.29 -10.54
N GLU A 43 14.03 70.59 -10.98
CA GLU A 43 15.21 70.77 -10.13
C GLU A 43 14.96 71.77 -8.98
N VAL A 44 14.99 71.27 -7.75
CA VAL A 44 15.45 72.01 -6.56
C VAL A 44 16.55 71.16 -5.93
N LEU A 45 17.81 71.59 -6.09
CA LEU A 45 18.99 70.85 -5.65
C LEU A 45 19.00 70.62 -4.13
N GLY A 46 19.08 69.33 -3.74
CA GLY A 46 19.16 68.84 -2.36
C GLY A 46 17.82 68.25 -1.92
N ALA A 47 17.55 67.00 -2.33
CA ALA A 47 16.21 66.38 -2.29
C ALA A 47 15.40 66.77 -1.04
N ALA A 48 14.21 67.35 -1.27
CA ALA A 48 13.31 67.72 -0.20
C ALA A 48 12.79 66.45 0.49
N ASP A 49 13.47 66.01 1.55
CA ASP A 49 12.96 64.99 2.45
C ASP A 49 11.75 65.56 3.21
N VAL A 50 10.56 64.99 2.97
CA VAL A 50 9.36 65.31 3.74
C VAL A 50 9.28 64.36 4.93
N MET A 51 9.39 64.91 6.14
CA MET A 51 9.28 64.13 7.38
C MET A 51 7.95 64.43 8.09
N LEU A 52 7.14 63.40 8.32
CA LEU A 52 5.91 63.47 9.11
C LEU A 52 6.14 62.74 10.44
N VAL A 53 6.06 63.47 11.57
CA VAL A 53 6.21 62.91 12.92
C VAL A 53 5.03 63.36 13.77
N SER A 54 4.45 62.43 14.53
CA SER A 54 3.39 62.70 15.49
C SER A 54 3.65 61.95 16.79
N LYS A 55 3.30 62.56 17.92
CA LYS A 55 3.41 61.92 19.24
C LYS A 55 2.39 60.80 19.42
N ASP A 56 1.21 60.98 18.83
CA ASP A 56 0.06 60.11 19.08
C ASP A 56 -0.30 59.26 17.86
N SER A 57 -0.49 59.88 16.68
CA SER A 57 -0.86 59.15 15.46
C SER A 57 -0.66 59.92 14.16
N ILE A 58 -0.52 59.17 13.07
CA ILE A 58 -0.62 59.62 11.68
C ILE A 58 -1.70 58.74 11.03
N LEU A 59 -2.69 59.35 10.36
CA LEU A 59 -3.76 58.65 9.66
C LEU A 59 -3.81 59.10 8.20
N ALA A 60 -3.82 58.15 7.28
CA ALA A 60 -4.11 58.38 5.87
C ALA A 60 -5.40 57.61 5.52
N SER A 61 -6.46 58.34 5.17
CA SER A 61 -7.74 57.77 4.75
C SER A 61 -8.12 58.34 3.40
N ALA A 62 -8.24 57.47 2.42
CA ALA A 62 -8.61 57.79 1.06
C ALA A 62 -9.26 56.56 0.42
N ASN A 63 -9.95 56.75 -0.70
CA ASN A 63 -10.46 55.62 -1.48
C ASN A 63 -9.31 54.76 -2.03
N ASN A 64 -8.20 55.40 -2.41
CA ASN A 64 -7.00 54.76 -2.94
C ASN A 64 -5.76 55.37 -2.27
N THR A 65 -4.79 54.51 -1.91
CA THR A 65 -3.47 54.91 -1.42
C THR A 65 -2.41 54.14 -2.19
N LEU A 66 -1.33 54.80 -2.62
CA LEU A 66 -0.20 54.18 -3.32
C LEU A 66 1.11 54.53 -2.62
N TRP A 67 1.91 53.52 -2.30
CA TRP A 67 3.29 53.68 -1.85
C TRP A 67 4.21 53.08 -2.90
N THR A 68 5.02 53.92 -3.53
CA THR A 68 6.00 53.51 -4.54
C THR A 68 7.35 54.13 -4.21
N ALA A 69 8.38 53.30 -4.10
CA ALA A 69 9.74 53.72 -3.84
C ALA A 69 10.70 52.59 -4.25
N LYS A 70 11.99 52.94 -4.43
CA LYS A 70 13.05 51.94 -4.60
C LYS A 70 13.18 51.03 -3.37
N THR A 71 12.90 51.57 -2.19
CA THR A 71 12.97 50.85 -0.92
C THR A 71 11.86 51.35 -0.01
N ILE A 72 11.07 50.43 0.55
CA ILE A 72 10.05 50.70 1.55
C ILE A 72 10.43 49.90 2.80
N VAL A 73 10.55 50.57 3.95
CA VAL A 73 10.79 49.95 5.24
C VAL A 73 9.60 50.26 6.15
N ILE A 74 8.94 49.21 6.64
CA ILE A 74 7.85 49.33 7.61
C ILE A 74 8.33 48.64 8.88
N GLN A 75 8.32 49.38 9.98
CA GLN A 75 8.73 48.88 11.28
C GLN A 75 7.70 49.29 12.33
N SER A 76 7.34 48.35 13.19
CA SER A 76 6.54 48.58 14.39
C SER A 76 7.30 48.09 15.61
N GLY A 77 7.21 48.83 16.73
CA GLY A 77 7.81 48.42 18.00
C GLY A 77 6.97 47.39 18.77
N ALA A 78 5.72 47.19 18.36
CA ALA A 78 4.79 46.23 18.97
C ALA A 78 4.11 45.40 17.88
N THR A 79 2.90 45.78 17.48
CA THR A 79 2.10 45.04 16.49
C THR A 79 2.06 45.79 15.16
N GLN A 80 2.16 45.03 14.07
CA GLN A 80 1.80 45.48 12.71
C GLN A 80 0.64 44.61 12.24
N SER A 81 -0.43 45.23 11.75
CA SER A 81 -1.66 44.53 11.33
C SER A 81 -2.11 45.05 9.97
N ASP A 82 -2.21 44.14 9.01
CA ASP A 82 -2.75 44.41 7.67
C ASP A 82 -4.09 43.70 7.54
N VAL A 83 -5.17 44.46 7.43
CA VAL A 83 -6.54 43.93 7.34
C VAL A 83 -7.16 44.36 6.02
N VAL A 84 -7.54 43.39 5.20
CA VAL A 84 -8.13 43.62 3.87
C VAL A 84 -9.43 42.83 3.74
N ALA A 85 -10.51 43.53 3.40
CA ALA A 85 -11.82 42.90 3.20
C ALA A 85 -11.92 42.11 1.88
N GLY A 86 -11.14 42.52 0.88
CA GLY A 86 -11.06 41.88 -0.43
C GLY A 86 -9.82 40.99 -0.58
N ASN A 87 -9.16 41.10 -1.73
CA ASN A 87 -7.97 40.29 -2.04
C ASN A 87 -6.70 40.95 -1.52
N TYR A 88 -5.85 40.18 -0.83
CA TYR A 88 -4.50 40.58 -0.46
C TYR A 88 -3.49 39.85 -1.36
N THR A 89 -2.63 40.58 -2.05
CA THR A 89 -1.60 40.00 -2.95
C THR A 89 -0.23 40.49 -2.52
N LEU A 90 0.66 39.54 -2.22
CA LEU A 90 2.08 39.79 -2.00
C LEU A 90 2.85 39.13 -3.15
N THR A 91 3.62 39.92 -3.90
CA THR A 91 4.41 39.42 -5.03
C THR A 91 5.78 40.08 -5.00
N ALA A 92 6.82 39.25 -5.09
CA ALA A 92 8.21 39.69 -5.13
C ALA A 92 9.00 38.72 -5.99
N ASN A 93 10.15 39.18 -6.51
CA ASN A 93 11.11 38.28 -7.16
C ASN A 93 11.69 37.29 -6.14
N THR A 94 11.93 37.75 -4.91
CA THR A 94 12.41 36.94 -3.78
C THR A 94 11.75 37.43 -2.49
N ILE A 95 11.38 36.51 -1.61
CA ILE A 95 11.05 36.78 -0.21
C ILE A 95 12.17 36.14 0.62
N ASP A 96 13.06 36.94 1.20
CA ASP A 96 14.22 36.41 1.93
C ASP A 96 13.81 35.62 3.17
N SER A 97 12.76 36.06 3.88
CA SER A 97 12.21 35.36 5.02
C SER A 97 10.76 35.76 5.30
N LEU A 98 9.93 34.78 5.68
CA LEU A 98 8.66 35.01 6.37
C LEU A 98 8.70 34.20 7.67
N SER A 99 8.87 34.87 8.80
CA SER A 99 9.16 34.21 10.07
C SER A 99 8.59 34.96 11.26
N GLY A 100 7.99 34.23 12.20
CA GLY A 100 7.60 34.77 13.50
C GLY A 100 8.65 34.46 14.57
N VAL A 101 9.87 34.99 14.44
CA VAL A 101 11.01 34.73 15.36
C VAL A 101 11.26 35.86 16.38
N GLY A 102 10.23 36.64 16.68
CA GLY A 102 10.31 37.86 17.48
C GLY A 102 10.53 37.61 18.99
N GLY A 103 11.80 37.46 19.40
CA GLY A 103 12.34 37.79 20.74
C GLY A 103 11.95 36.89 21.93
N GLN A 104 10.71 36.39 21.99
CA GLN A 104 10.22 35.50 23.04
C GLN A 104 10.02 34.12 22.42
N ALA A 105 10.92 33.18 22.73
CA ALA A 105 10.92 31.83 22.15
C ALA A 105 9.58 31.09 22.35
N ASP A 106 8.86 31.40 23.43
CA ASP A 106 7.59 30.75 23.78
C ASP A 106 6.36 31.36 23.08
N GLN A 107 6.49 32.53 22.45
CA GLN A 107 5.38 33.22 21.76
C GLN A 107 5.60 33.35 20.24
N SER A 108 6.75 32.89 19.76
CA SER A 108 7.20 32.99 18.38
C SER A 108 6.60 31.85 17.53
N GLY A 109 5.93 32.17 16.42
CA GLY A 109 5.35 31.19 15.52
C GLY A 109 4.78 31.79 14.24
N LEU A 110 4.43 30.92 13.28
CA LEU A 110 3.75 31.27 12.03
C LEU A 110 2.46 30.46 11.95
N HIS A 111 1.33 31.14 11.83
CA HIS A 111 0.02 30.52 11.65
C HIS A 111 -0.56 30.95 10.29
N ILE A 112 -0.93 29.97 9.47
CA ILE A 112 -1.56 30.17 8.17
C ILE A 112 -2.82 29.31 8.15
N SER A 113 -3.98 29.95 7.95
CA SER A 113 -5.27 29.25 7.92
C SER A 113 -6.17 29.84 6.85
N ALA A 114 -7.06 29.00 6.33
CA ALA A 114 -8.14 29.38 5.41
C ALA A 114 -9.43 28.71 5.89
N ASN A 115 -10.57 29.40 5.74
CA ASN A 115 -11.85 28.91 6.25
C ASN A 115 -12.44 27.81 5.34
N THR A 116 -12.83 28.17 4.11
CA THR A 116 -13.56 27.25 3.22
C THR A 116 -12.81 26.88 1.94
N LYS A 117 -11.78 27.66 1.58
CA LYS A 117 -11.02 27.49 0.34
C LYS A 117 -9.64 26.87 0.65
N PRO A 118 -9.02 26.19 -0.32
CA PRO A 118 -7.79 25.44 -0.07
C PRO A 118 -6.60 26.37 0.23
N VAL A 119 -5.68 25.88 1.06
CA VAL A 119 -4.32 26.40 1.16
C VAL A 119 -3.44 25.61 0.20
N ALA A 120 -2.84 26.28 -0.79
CA ALA A 120 -1.95 25.66 -1.76
C ALA A 120 -0.51 26.15 -1.54
N ILE A 121 0.42 25.22 -1.36
CA ILE A 121 1.87 25.49 -1.21
C ILE A 121 2.58 24.74 -2.32
N GLN A 122 3.37 25.44 -3.14
CA GLN A 122 4.00 24.88 -4.34
C GLN A 122 5.41 25.43 -4.55
N ALA A 123 6.32 24.55 -4.95
CA ALA A 123 7.59 24.93 -5.58
C ALA A 123 7.58 24.34 -7.00
N GLN A 124 7.40 25.18 -8.02
CA GLN A 124 7.19 24.71 -9.40
C GLN A 124 8.48 24.28 -10.10
N GLY A 125 9.60 24.94 -9.80
CA GLY A 125 10.92 24.62 -10.35
C GLY A 125 11.97 24.24 -9.30
N GLY A 126 11.63 24.34 -8.01
CA GLY A 126 12.56 24.15 -6.90
C GLY A 126 12.14 23.02 -5.96
N GLU A 127 13.00 22.72 -4.99
CA GLU A 127 12.71 21.79 -3.91
C GLU A 127 11.78 22.44 -2.87
N LEU A 128 10.86 21.63 -2.32
CA LEU A 128 10.00 22.02 -1.21
C LEU A 128 10.39 21.19 0.01
N GLN A 129 10.83 21.87 1.07
CA GLN A 129 11.31 21.26 2.32
C GLN A 129 10.43 21.67 3.51
N LEU A 130 10.00 20.69 4.30
CA LEU A 130 9.28 20.89 5.56
C LEU A 130 10.01 20.15 6.69
N HIS A 131 10.38 20.89 7.74
CA HIS A 131 11.13 20.36 8.88
C HIS A 131 10.54 20.87 10.20
N SER A 132 10.57 20.01 11.23
CA SER A 132 10.23 20.33 12.62
C SER A 132 11.27 19.70 13.53
N GLN A 133 11.70 20.43 14.58
CA GLN A 133 12.58 19.89 15.61
C GLN A 133 11.84 18.95 16.58
N ARG A 134 10.52 19.10 16.69
CA ARG A 134 9.66 18.27 17.54
C ARG A 134 8.77 17.40 16.65
N GLY A 135 7.59 17.03 17.15
CA GLY A 135 6.59 16.33 16.34
C GLY A 135 6.16 17.12 15.11
N MET A 136 5.73 16.38 14.09
CA MET A 136 5.04 16.90 12.91
C MET A 136 3.83 16.01 12.66
N THR A 137 2.66 16.63 12.55
CA THR A 137 1.40 15.93 12.27
C THR A 137 0.86 16.41 10.93
N ILE A 138 0.61 15.47 10.02
CA ILE A 138 -0.03 15.72 8.72
C ILE A 138 -1.24 14.82 8.67
N GLY A 139 -2.43 15.40 8.50
CA GLY A 139 -3.69 14.68 8.58
C GLY A 139 -4.84 15.41 7.91
N SER A 140 -5.92 14.68 7.68
CA SER A 140 -7.22 15.22 7.29
C SER A 140 -8.26 14.74 8.31
N GLU A 141 -9.15 15.63 8.76
CA GLU A 141 -10.17 15.28 9.76
C GLU A 141 -11.29 14.41 9.19
N SER A 142 -11.73 14.72 7.97
CA SER A 142 -12.86 14.03 7.30
C SER A 142 -12.52 13.51 5.90
N GLY A 143 -11.36 13.87 5.38
CA GLY A 143 -10.90 13.50 4.04
C GLY A 143 -9.76 12.50 4.04
N GLN A 144 -9.01 12.51 2.94
CA GLN A 144 -7.88 11.61 2.71
C GLN A 144 -6.56 12.37 2.65
N VAL A 145 -5.47 11.70 3.01
CA VAL A 145 -4.10 12.18 2.82
C VAL A 145 -3.48 11.43 1.65
N ASN A 146 -3.21 12.14 0.56
CA ASN A 146 -2.58 11.58 -0.63
C ASN A 146 -1.13 12.02 -0.72
N VAL A 147 -0.22 11.06 -0.83
CA VAL A 147 1.21 11.28 -1.09
C VAL A 147 1.55 10.58 -2.38
N SER A 148 1.97 11.33 -3.39
CA SER A 148 2.34 10.81 -4.70
C SER A 148 3.72 11.31 -5.11
N SER A 149 4.47 10.46 -5.79
CA SER A 149 5.77 10.80 -6.37
C SER A 149 5.94 10.03 -7.66
N PRO A 150 6.40 10.68 -8.74
CA PRO A 150 6.66 10.00 -10.00
C PRO A 150 7.90 9.09 -9.97
N LYS A 151 8.72 9.16 -8.91
CA LYS A 151 9.97 8.40 -8.80
C LYS A 151 10.02 7.51 -7.56
N ARG A 152 9.82 8.11 -6.38
CA ARG A 152 10.00 7.40 -5.11
C ARG A 152 9.29 8.10 -3.96
N ILE A 153 8.68 7.31 -3.09
CA ILE A 153 8.25 7.70 -1.74
C ILE A 153 9.10 6.92 -0.74
N LYS A 154 9.70 7.61 0.24
CA LYS A 154 10.54 6.97 1.27
C LYS A 154 10.17 7.50 2.66
N LEU A 155 9.81 6.59 3.55
CA LEU A 155 9.61 6.84 4.97
C LEU A 155 10.73 6.14 5.74
N GLN A 156 11.42 6.84 6.62
CA GLN A 156 12.60 6.30 7.29
C GLN A 156 12.75 6.84 8.71
N THR A 157 13.28 6.01 9.60
CA THR A 157 13.64 6.40 10.97
C THR A 157 15.15 6.50 11.12
N SER A 158 15.61 7.23 12.13
CA SER A 158 17.04 7.34 12.47
C SER A 158 17.66 5.98 12.83
N ALA A 159 16.86 5.06 13.35
CA ALA A 159 17.27 3.70 13.68
C ALA A 159 17.41 2.77 12.46
N GLY A 160 17.22 3.27 11.23
CA GLY A 160 17.45 2.51 10.00
C GLY A 160 16.26 1.70 9.49
N ALA A 161 15.09 1.77 10.14
CA ALA A 161 13.87 1.21 9.57
C ALA A 161 13.36 2.10 8.42
N SER A 162 12.94 1.51 7.30
CA SER A 162 12.40 2.26 6.17
C SER A 162 11.35 1.50 5.37
N ILE A 163 10.43 2.28 4.79
CA ILE A 163 9.44 1.86 3.80
C ILE A 163 9.74 2.67 2.54
N THR A 164 10.06 1.99 1.44
CA THR A 164 10.32 2.63 0.15
C THR A 164 9.36 2.10 -0.90
N ILE A 165 8.73 3.00 -1.65
CA ILE A 165 7.89 2.71 -2.81
C ILE A 165 8.60 3.31 -4.02
N ASP A 166 8.99 2.46 -4.98
CA ASP A 166 9.65 2.85 -6.23
C ASP A 166 9.22 1.92 -7.39
N ASP A 167 9.83 2.07 -8.56
CA ASP A 167 9.51 1.29 -9.78
C ASP A 167 9.64 -0.23 -9.61
N SER A 168 10.37 -0.70 -8.59
CA SER A 168 10.52 -2.13 -8.29
C SER A 168 9.51 -2.66 -7.25
N GLY A 169 8.57 -1.81 -6.81
CA GLY A 169 7.51 -2.15 -5.87
C GLY A 169 7.75 -1.59 -4.47
N ILE A 170 7.32 -2.35 -3.46
CA ILE A 170 7.37 -1.96 -2.04
C ILE A 170 8.52 -2.68 -1.34
N LYS A 171 9.45 -1.91 -0.76
CA LYS A 171 10.58 -2.41 0.03
C LYS A 171 10.40 -2.05 1.50
N LEU A 172 10.46 -3.06 2.36
CA LEU A 172 10.45 -2.92 3.81
C LEU A 172 11.83 -3.34 4.33
N VAL A 173 12.56 -2.42 4.95
CA VAL A 173 13.87 -2.68 5.52
C VAL A 173 13.83 -2.32 7.00
N CYS A 174 14.21 -3.23 7.88
CA CYS A 174 14.43 -2.91 9.28
C CYS A 174 15.56 -3.78 9.86
N PRO A 175 16.33 -3.27 10.83
CA PRO A 175 17.39 -4.04 11.48
C PRO A 175 16.85 -5.18 12.36
N GLY A 176 15.60 -5.09 12.80
CA GLY A 176 14.92 -6.11 13.61
C GLY A 176 13.90 -6.93 12.80
N THR A 177 12.90 -7.46 13.52
CA THR A 177 11.86 -8.30 12.92
C THR A 177 10.70 -7.47 12.35
N ILE A 178 10.27 -7.78 11.13
CA ILE A 178 9.01 -7.25 10.56
C ILE A 178 7.84 -8.07 11.11
N LYS A 179 7.01 -7.46 11.97
CA LYS A 179 5.80 -8.09 12.51
C LYS A 179 4.58 -7.73 11.66
N VAL A 180 4.04 -8.69 10.93
CA VAL A 180 2.78 -8.52 10.16
C VAL A 180 1.64 -9.23 10.89
N GLN A 181 0.66 -8.45 11.38
CA GLN A 181 -0.55 -8.94 12.04
C GLN A 181 -1.73 -8.84 11.06
N ALA A 182 -2.33 -9.97 10.70
CA ALA A 182 -3.46 -10.04 9.76
C ALA A 182 -4.32 -11.28 10.05
N VAL A 183 -5.63 -11.19 9.80
CA VAL A 183 -6.59 -12.30 9.96
C VAL A 183 -6.33 -13.42 8.94
N LYS A 184 -5.87 -13.07 7.73
CA LYS A 184 -5.48 -14.01 6.67
C LYS A 184 -4.21 -13.52 6.00
N LYS A 185 -3.24 -14.42 5.80
CA LYS A 185 -2.02 -14.17 5.02
C LYS A 185 -2.08 -15.02 3.76
N GLY A 186 -2.51 -14.41 2.65
CA GLY A 186 -2.42 -15.04 1.33
C GLY A 186 -1.02 -14.83 0.78
N LEU A 187 -0.15 -15.81 0.92
CA LEU A 187 1.13 -15.84 0.23
C LEU A 187 0.95 -16.67 -1.03
N VAL A 188 1.47 -16.18 -2.16
CA VAL A 188 1.54 -17.00 -3.38
C VAL A 188 2.59 -18.08 -3.09
N SER A 189 2.24 -19.35 -3.29
CA SER A 189 3.18 -20.45 -3.08
C SER A 189 4.38 -20.30 -4.01
N GLY A 190 5.57 -20.65 -3.53
CA GLY A 190 6.76 -20.72 -4.38
C GLY A 190 6.55 -21.72 -5.51
N ALA A 191 7.13 -21.45 -6.67
CA ALA A 191 7.14 -22.42 -7.77
C ALA A 191 7.89 -23.68 -7.32
N ARG A 192 7.22 -24.84 -7.31
CA ARG A 192 7.90 -26.13 -7.18
C ARG A 192 8.59 -26.42 -8.51
N ALA A 193 9.91 -26.48 -8.51
CA ALA A 193 10.65 -27.15 -9.56
C ALA A 193 10.62 -28.65 -9.26
N ASN A 194 9.85 -29.43 -10.04
CA ASN A 194 9.97 -30.88 -10.04
C ASN A 194 11.32 -31.22 -10.67
N TYR A 195 12.35 -31.38 -9.84
CA TYR A 195 13.62 -31.93 -10.30
C TYR A 195 13.51 -33.46 -10.25
N SER A 196 13.51 -34.12 -11.41
CA SER A 196 13.74 -35.57 -11.44
C SER A 196 15.16 -35.84 -10.98
N LEU A 197 15.30 -36.53 -9.86
CA LEU A 197 16.59 -37.07 -9.44
C LEU A 197 17.10 -37.98 -10.59
N PRO A 198 18.31 -37.75 -11.14
CA PRO A 198 18.90 -38.74 -12.02
C PRO A 198 19.06 -40.03 -11.22
N MET A 199 18.61 -41.16 -11.78
CA MET A 199 18.89 -42.47 -11.20
C MET A 199 20.41 -42.59 -11.05
N MET A 200 20.88 -42.83 -9.82
CA MET A 200 22.29 -43.12 -9.58
C MET A 200 22.66 -44.39 -10.37
N PRO A 201 23.69 -44.36 -11.20
CA PRO A 201 24.16 -45.55 -11.90
C PRO A 201 25.03 -46.36 -10.94
N GLU A 202 24.42 -47.13 -10.02
CA GLU A 202 25.05 -48.25 -9.32
C GLU A 202 24.10 -48.92 -8.33
N THR A 203 23.14 -49.70 -8.86
CA THR A 203 22.70 -50.94 -8.22
C THR A 203 22.29 -51.86 -9.36
N ILE A 204 23.20 -52.75 -9.77
CA ILE A 204 22.77 -53.94 -10.53
C ILE A 204 22.01 -54.77 -9.49
N PRO A 205 20.68 -54.90 -9.59
CA PRO A 205 19.96 -55.71 -8.62
C PRO A 205 20.44 -57.15 -8.71
N LEU A 206 20.79 -57.75 -7.56
CA LEU A 206 21.34 -59.11 -7.52
C LEU A 206 20.27 -60.16 -7.84
N PHE A 207 18.99 -59.86 -7.58
CA PHE A 207 17.88 -60.76 -7.80
C PHE A 207 16.78 -60.06 -8.60
N SER A 208 16.40 -60.68 -9.72
CA SER A 208 15.24 -60.24 -10.50
C SER A 208 14.49 -61.43 -11.07
N ASN A 209 13.19 -61.50 -10.77
CA ASN A 209 12.28 -62.51 -11.29
C ASN A 209 11.02 -61.85 -11.85
N LYS A 210 10.37 -62.56 -12.79
CA LYS A 210 9.08 -62.21 -13.36
C LYS A 210 8.18 -63.44 -13.27
N LEU A 211 6.91 -63.22 -12.99
CA LEU A 211 5.91 -64.28 -13.05
C LEU A 211 5.28 -64.27 -14.43
N ASP A 212 5.26 -65.43 -15.08
CA ASP A 212 4.56 -65.66 -16.34
C ASP A 212 3.29 -66.45 -16.03
N VAL A 213 2.14 -65.84 -16.30
CA VAL A 213 0.81 -66.44 -16.11
C VAL A 213 0.07 -66.60 -17.43
N TYR A 214 0.79 -66.58 -18.56
CA TYR A 214 0.20 -66.73 -19.89
C TYR A 214 -0.72 -67.94 -19.99
N ASP A 215 -0.25 -69.11 -19.53
CA ASP A 215 -1.01 -70.37 -19.63
C ASP A 215 -2.28 -70.38 -18.75
N LEU A 216 -2.36 -69.56 -17.71
CA LEU A 216 -3.56 -69.46 -16.86
C LEU A 216 -4.62 -68.53 -17.47
N PHE A 217 -4.19 -67.51 -18.22
CA PHE A 217 -5.07 -66.43 -18.66
C PHE A 217 -5.10 -66.21 -20.18
N TYR A 218 -4.55 -67.12 -20.99
CA TYR A 218 -4.47 -66.99 -22.46
C TYR A 218 -5.81 -66.76 -23.17
N GLN A 219 -6.93 -67.10 -22.53
CA GLN A 219 -8.28 -66.90 -23.08
C GLN A 219 -8.82 -65.48 -22.83
N HIS A 220 -8.13 -64.68 -22.01
CA HIS A 220 -8.55 -63.36 -21.57
C HIS A 220 -7.59 -62.28 -22.08
N ASN A 221 -8.07 -61.03 -22.14
CA ASN A 221 -7.22 -59.90 -22.50
C ASN A 221 -6.33 -59.55 -21.30
N PHE A 222 -5.01 -59.65 -21.45
CA PHE A 222 -4.06 -59.36 -20.37
C PHE A 222 -4.19 -57.93 -19.80
N ASN A 223 -4.78 -57.00 -20.54
CA ASN A 223 -5.05 -55.64 -20.06
C ASN A 223 -6.17 -55.57 -19.00
N GLU A 224 -6.98 -56.62 -18.86
CA GLU A 224 -8.07 -56.72 -17.89
C GLU A 224 -7.66 -57.45 -16.61
N ILE A 225 -6.39 -57.89 -16.55
CA ILE A 225 -5.82 -58.68 -15.47
C ILE A 225 -4.78 -57.85 -14.75
N GLU A 226 -5.04 -57.63 -13.47
CA GLU A 226 -4.17 -56.89 -12.59
C GLU A 226 -3.39 -57.87 -11.72
N PHE A 227 -2.21 -57.43 -11.31
CA PHE A 227 -1.40 -58.14 -10.34
C PHE A 227 -1.03 -57.20 -9.20
N GLN A 228 -0.94 -57.78 -8.01
CA GLN A 228 -0.45 -57.12 -6.82
C GLN A 228 0.74 -57.90 -6.28
N ILE A 229 1.86 -57.21 -6.07
CA ILE A 229 3.06 -57.79 -5.48
C ILE A 229 3.18 -57.24 -4.08
N LEU A 230 3.05 -58.13 -3.10
CA LEU A 230 3.29 -57.83 -1.70
C LEU A 230 4.72 -58.26 -1.36
N ARG A 231 5.56 -57.28 -1.05
CA ARG A 231 6.91 -57.52 -0.57
C ARG A 231 6.93 -57.73 0.95
N PRO A 232 7.96 -58.42 1.50
CA PRO A 232 8.11 -58.60 2.95
C PRO A 232 8.19 -57.29 3.75
N ASP A 233 8.56 -56.18 3.11
CA ASP A 233 8.60 -54.84 3.71
C ASP A 233 7.22 -54.14 3.78
N GLY A 234 6.16 -54.83 3.34
CA GLY A 234 4.80 -54.31 3.25
C GLY A 234 4.58 -53.36 2.06
N GLN A 235 5.56 -53.22 1.16
CA GLN A 235 5.40 -52.41 -0.03
C GLN A 235 4.56 -53.13 -1.08
N LEU A 236 3.34 -52.62 -1.31
CA LEU A 236 2.45 -53.09 -2.36
C LEU A 236 2.85 -52.44 -3.70
N VAL A 237 3.04 -53.28 -4.73
CA VAL A 237 3.23 -52.82 -6.12
C VAL A 237 2.09 -53.37 -6.96
N GLU A 238 1.30 -52.46 -7.53
CA GLU A 238 0.17 -52.78 -8.38
C GLU A 238 0.53 -52.58 -9.85
N GLY A 239 0.00 -53.43 -10.73
CA GLY A 239 0.22 -53.31 -12.16
C GLY A 239 -0.71 -54.17 -13.01
N VAL A 240 -0.59 -54.03 -14.33
CA VAL A 240 -1.32 -54.82 -15.33
C VAL A 240 -0.31 -55.73 -16.03
N LEU A 241 -0.74 -56.95 -16.40
CA LEU A 241 0.11 -57.87 -17.15
C LEU A 241 0.52 -57.29 -18.51
N ASP A 242 1.72 -57.64 -18.98
CA ASP A 242 2.19 -57.25 -20.30
C ASP A 242 1.49 -58.04 -21.43
N GLU A 243 1.78 -57.69 -22.70
CA GLU A 243 1.20 -58.36 -23.89
C GLU A 243 1.45 -59.88 -23.95
N HIS A 244 2.37 -60.39 -23.12
CA HIS A 244 2.75 -61.80 -23.04
C HIS A 244 2.30 -62.43 -21.71
N GLY A 245 1.41 -61.81 -20.95
CA GLY A 245 0.88 -62.37 -19.70
C GLY A 245 1.89 -62.39 -18.55
N ARG A 246 2.87 -61.48 -18.54
CA ARG A 246 3.93 -61.42 -17.51
C ARG A 246 3.77 -60.21 -16.60
N THR A 247 4.19 -60.37 -15.35
CA THR A 247 4.27 -59.26 -14.38
C THR A 247 5.47 -58.35 -14.63
N ALA A 248 5.44 -57.14 -14.05
CA ALA A 248 6.62 -56.29 -13.98
C ALA A 248 7.75 -57.01 -13.22
N PRO A 249 9.04 -56.79 -13.59
CA PRO A 249 10.14 -57.41 -12.88
C PRO A 249 10.11 -57.02 -11.41
N VAL A 250 10.08 -58.03 -10.53
CA VAL A 250 10.40 -57.84 -9.13
C VAL A 250 11.91 -57.73 -9.05
N ILE A 251 12.38 -56.65 -8.45
CA ILE A 251 13.79 -56.31 -8.36
C ILE A 251 14.11 -56.17 -6.87
N SER A 252 15.01 -56.99 -6.36
CA SER A 252 15.49 -56.93 -4.97
C SER A 252 17.01 -57.05 -4.91
N ASP A 253 17.58 -56.52 -3.82
CA ASP A 253 19.00 -56.64 -3.50
C ASP A 253 19.31 -57.96 -2.76
N LYS A 254 18.28 -58.66 -2.24
CA LYS A 254 18.36 -59.92 -1.51
C LYS A 254 17.41 -60.97 -2.08
N GLU A 255 17.66 -62.24 -1.75
CA GLU A 255 16.72 -63.33 -2.00
C GLU A 255 15.55 -63.17 -1.03
N GLU A 256 14.39 -62.82 -1.57
CA GLU A 256 13.16 -62.54 -0.83
C GLU A 256 12.01 -63.28 -1.49
N GLU A 257 11.20 -63.97 -0.67
CA GLU A 257 9.93 -64.51 -1.12
C GLU A 257 8.93 -63.37 -1.21
N VAL A 258 8.29 -63.24 -2.38
CA VAL A 258 7.26 -62.24 -2.64
C VAL A 258 5.96 -62.94 -2.95
N GLU A 259 4.87 -62.43 -2.39
CA GLU A 259 3.54 -62.91 -2.71
C GLU A 259 3.02 -62.13 -3.91
N ILE A 260 2.67 -62.84 -4.97
CA ILE A 260 2.09 -62.25 -6.19
C ILE A 260 0.67 -62.76 -6.32
N LEU A 261 -0.28 -61.83 -6.20
CA LEU A 261 -1.70 -62.08 -6.40
C LEU A 261 -2.05 -61.65 -7.82
N VAL A 262 -2.71 -62.49 -8.60
CA VAL A 262 -3.13 -62.20 -9.99
C VAL A 262 -4.63 -62.47 -10.15
N GLY A 263 -5.35 -61.53 -10.76
CA GLY A 263 -6.81 -61.53 -10.76
C GLY A 263 -7.40 -60.48 -11.70
N PHE A 264 -8.72 -60.53 -11.88
CA PHE A 264 -9.42 -59.61 -12.77
C PHE A 264 -9.67 -58.26 -12.08
N LYS A 265 -9.52 -57.18 -12.85
CA LYS A 265 -9.68 -55.78 -12.42
C LYS A 265 -11.01 -55.48 -11.70
N ASP A 266 -12.09 -56.16 -12.08
CA ASP A 266 -13.45 -55.92 -11.55
C ASP A 266 -13.82 -56.83 -10.37
N THR A 267 -12.85 -57.46 -9.71
CA THR A 267 -13.09 -58.32 -8.54
C THR A 267 -12.57 -57.64 -7.28
N ASP A 268 -13.33 -57.68 -6.19
CA ASP A 268 -12.85 -57.25 -4.88
C ASP A 268 -11.77 -58.24 -4.41
N TRP A 269 -10.56 -57.72 -4.19
CA TRP A 269 -9.42 -58.48 -3.69
C TRP A 269 -9.50 -58.54 -2.16
N GLY A 270 -9.53 -59.75 -1.60
CA GLY A 270 -9.56 -59.95 -0.15
C GLY A 270 -8.57 -61.04 0.26
N VAL A 271 -7.87 -60.81 1.37
CA VAL A 271 -7.08 -61.83 2.06
C VAL A 271 -7.94 -62.29 3.24
N GLU A 272 -8.42 -63.52 3.20
CA GLU A 272 -9.15 -64.14 4.30
C GLU A 272 -8.13 -64.67 5.32
N PHE A 273 -7.98 -63.97 6.44
CA PHE A 273 -7.19 -64.49 7.57
C PHE A 273 -8.10 -65.47 8.33
N GLU A 274 -7.80 -66.77 8.27
CA GLU A 274 -8.27 -67.71 9.28
C GLU A 274 -7.40 -67.52 10.53
N PRO A 275 -7.91 -66.95 11.64
CA PRO A 275 -7.15 -66.92 12.88
C PRO A 275 -7.02 -68.35 13.38
N ASP A 276 -5.80 -68.77 13.68
CA ASP A 276 -5.53 -70.04 14.36
C ASP A 276 -6.41 -70.13 15.63
N GLU A 277 -7.31 -71.10 15.66
CA GLU A 277 -8.03 -71.50 16.86
C GLU A 277 -6.99 -72.00 17.87
N ASP A 278 -6.66 -71.17 18.86
CA ASP A 278 -6.40 -71.56 20.26
C ASP A 278 -5.78 -70.37 21.02
N GLU A 279 -6.61 -69.62 21.77
CA GLU A 279 -6.28 -69.17 23.14
C GLU A 279 -7.54 -68.57 23.80
N GLU A 280 -8.18 -69.41 24.63
CA GLU A 280 -9.16 -68.97 25.62
C GLU A 280 -8.52 -67.97 26.60
N THR A 281 -9.09 -66.79 26.78
CA THR A 281 -9.08 -66.15 28.12
C THR A 281 -10.30 -65.24 28.33
N GLU A 282 -11.25 -65.82 29.05
CA GLU A 282 -12.29 -65.30 29.94
C GLU A 282 -12.77 -63.83 29.84
N MET A 283 -14.06 -63.71 29.50
CA MET A 283 -14.96 -62.61 29.88
C MET A 283 -15.17 -62.55 31.39
N SER A 284 -15.17 -61.34 31.94
CA SER A 284 -15.96 -61.03 33.14
C SER A 284 -16.82 -59.79 32.88
N ASP A 285 -18.12 -60.02 32.71
CA ASP A 285 -19.17 -59.01 32.71
C ASP A 285 -19.41 -58.49 34.14
N GLU A 286 -19.56 -57.17 34.30
CA GLU A 286 -20.49 -56.67 35.32
C GLU A 286 -21.09 -55.33 34.89
N TYR A 287 -22.40 -55.39 34.59
CA TYR A 287 -23.29 -54.24 34.48
C TYR A 287 -23.77 -53.86 35.88
N ASP A 288 -23.82 -52.56 36.19
CA ASP A 288 -24.90 -52.04 37.03
C ASP A 288 -25.33 -50.63 36.60
N SER A 289 -26.62 -50.39 36.78
CA SER A 289 -27.41 -49.27 36.28
C SER A 289 -28.04 -48.48 37.44
N ASN A 290 -28.63 -47.31 37.12
CA ASN A 290 -29.46 -46.44 37.96
C ASN A 290 -28.72 -45.50 38.94
N GLU A 291 -29.12 -44.24 39.23
CA GLU A 291 -30.28 -43.41 38.86
C GLU A 291 -30.02 -41.96 39.37
N SER A 292 -30.76 -40.98 38.84
CA SER A 292 -31.25 -39.75 39.52
C SER A 292 -30.39 -38.47 39.64
N ASN A 293 -30.96 -37.40 39.06
CA ASN A 293 -31.06 -36.01 39.53
C ASN A 293 -29.79 -35.22 39.92
N ASP A 294 -29.53 -34.12 39.20
CA ASP A 294 -29.96 -32.82 39.74
C ASP A 294 -30.17 -31.76 38.66
N SER A 295 -31.24 -31.00 38.84
CA SER A 295 -31.62 -29.83 38.06
C SER A 295 -31.10 -28.57 38.74
N LEU A 296 -30.78 -27.51 37.98
CA LEU A 296 -31.22 -26.12 38.20
C LEU A 296 -30.27 -25.15 37.49
N GLY A 297 -30.84 -24.38 36.58
CA GLY A 297 -30.16 -23.32 35.85
C GLY A 297 -31.17 -22.43 35.13
N GLN A 298 -32.13 -21.89 35.88
CA GLN A 298 -32.93 -20.73 35.49
C GLN A 298 -32.84 -19.69 36.60
N ASP A 299 -32.36 -18.50 36.27
CA ASP A 299 -32.92 -17.18 36.62
C ASP A 299 -32.08 -16.13 35.91
N SER A 300 -32.57 -15.40 34.91
CA SER A 300 -33.66 -14.43 34.87
C SER A 300 -33.27 -13.04 35.41
N TYR A 301 -33.66 -12.04 34.62
CA TYR A 301 -33.36 -10.61 34.67
C TYR A 301 -33.66 -9.92 36.00
N GLN A 302 -32.88 -8.89 36.37
CA GLN A 302 -33.46 -7.67 36.93
C GLN A 302 -32.59 -6.42 36.75
N GLU A 303 -33.28 -5.38 36.32
CA GLU A 303 -32.91 -3.98 36.08
C GLU A 303 -33.14 -3.17 37.38
N SER A 304 -32.22 -2.27 37.75
CA SER A 304 -32.52 -0.92 38.31
C SER A 304 -31.28 -0.16 38.80
N HIS A 305 -31.09 1.02 38.18
CA HIS A 305 -30.83 2.37 38.74
C HIS A 305 -29.66 2.70 39.70
N ASP A 306 -29.03 3.83 39.30
CA ASP A 306 -28.43 4.94 40.07
C ASP A 306 -27.10 4.75 40.83
N GLU A 307 -26.02 5.32 40.28
CA GLU A 307 -25.50 6.67 40.61
C GLU A 307 -24.50 7.18 39.54
#